data_AF-A0A939ADR7-F1
#
_entry.id   AF-A0A939ADR7-F1
#
_cell.length_a   1.000
_cell.length_b   1.000
_cell.length_c   1.000
_cell.angle_alpha   90.00
_cell.angle_beta   90.00
_cell.angle_gamma   90.00
#
_symmetry.space_group_name_H-M   'P 1'
#
loop_
_entity.id
_entity.type
_entity.pdbx_description
1 polymer ?
#
loop_
_entity_poly.entity_id
_entity_poly.type
_entity_poly.pdbx_seq_one_letter_code
_entity_poly.pdbx_strand_id
1 'polypeptide(L)'
;MTFDLPRIRERFHRIPELAFSEFRTKALILEYLQALPGIRIRQFAHNTGILVEYHHAATPYRLFRADMDALPLQEQTGCAYTSEHPGMMHACGHDMHITILLGLVGQVCHRRPDVNALFLFQPAEEGKGGAEAVLMEGIIQEYDIDRVYALHVASNMPVGSIGSRAGIFFALPQEFDVRFIGKSAHVAFPEDGIDAMRSGIAFYNEMASRVSELAQQHRIIFHIGKMSAGDIRNVIADACVLEGTHRSFDKAVSEELNGLINQVAMAVAQAHHTDYQVDYLCKYDPVINAPAIVQNVKDAAAGEGIDYIESPAVMTGEDFGAFN
;
A
#
# COMPACT_ATOMS: atom_id res chain seq x y z
N MET A 1 32.49 -5.27 -5.59
CA MET A 1 32.08 -4.46 -6.75
C MET A 1 31.26 -3.31 -6.20
N THR A 2 31.48 -2.09 -6.69
CA THR A 2 30.67 -0.94 -6.27
C THR A 2 29.64 -0.70 -7.36
N PHE A 3 28.36 -0.79 -7.01
CA PHE A 3 27.28 -0.47 -7.94
C PHE A 3 27.26 1.03 -8.23
N ASP A 4 27.01 1.38 -9.50
CA ASP A 4 26.68 2.75 -9.91
C ASP A 4 25.20 3.00 -9.64
N LEU A 5 24.86 3.32 -8.39
CA LEU A 5 23.48 3.42 -7.93
C LEU A 5 22.62 4.42 -8.73
N PRO A 6 23.10 5.63 -9.09
CA PRO A 6 22.35 6.51 -9.98
C PRO A 6 21.94 5.84 -11.28
N ARG A 7 22.89 5.17 -11.96
CA ARG A 7 22.60 4.48 -13.22
C ARG A 7 21.66 3.29 -13.04
N ILE A 8 21.75 2.57 -11.91
CA ILE A 8 20.81 1.50 -11.57
C ILE A 8 19.39 2.06 -11.45
N ARG A 9 19.22 3.15 -10.71
CA ARG A 9 17.92 3.82 -10.57
C ARG A 9 17.37 4.25 -11.92
N GLU A 10 18.19 4.87 -12.77
CA GLU A 10 17.76 5.27 -14.12
C GLU A 10 17.27 4.08 -14.96
N ARG A 11 17.89 2.90 -14.82
CA ARG A 11 17.42 1.68 -15.49
C ARG A 11 16.05 1.26 -14.97
N PHE A 12 15.82 1.25 -13.66
CA PHE A 12 14.51 0.92 -13.08
C PHE A 12 13.44 1.94 -13.46
N HIS A 13 13.76 3.24 -13.40
CA HIS A 13 12.82 4.32 -13.73
C HIS A 13 12.28 4.22 -15.16
N ARG A 14 13.08 3.69 -16.11
CA ARG A 14 12.68 3.46 -17.51
C ARG A 14 11.68 2.32 -17.69
N ILE A 15 11.58 1.37 -16.75
CA ILE A 15 10.76 0.16 -16.90
C ILE A 15 9.68 0.01 -15.81
N PRO A 16 8.86 1.04 -15.53
CA PRO A 16 7.83 0.94 -14.51
C PRO A 16 6.82 -0.16 -14.88
N GLU A 17 6.54 -1.07 -13.94
CA GLU A 17 5.59 -2.17 -14.12
C GLU A 17 4.56 -2.17 -13.01
N LEU A 18 3.30 -2.50 -13.35
CA LEU A 18 2.19 -2.46 -12.41
C LEU A 18 2.25 -3.61 -11.41
N ALA A 19 1.54 -3.43 -10.29
CA ALA A 19 1.35 -4.43 -9.24
C ALA A 19 1.08 -5.85 -9.79
N PHE A 20 1.94 -6.80 -9.39
CA PHE A 20 2.02 -8.21 -9.78
C PHE A 20 2.44 -8.51 -11.23
N SER A 21 2.84 -7.49 -12.00
CA SER A 21 3.33 -7.62 -13.38
C SER A 21 4.78 -7.17 -13.55
N GLU A 22 5.53 -7.08 -12.45
CA GLU A 22 6.90 -6.56 -12.34
C GLU A 22 7.97 -7.55 -12.85
N PHE A 23 7.71 -8.20 -13.99
CA PHE A 23 8.56 -9.27 -14.53
C PHE A 23 9.92 -8.76 -15.03
N ARG A 24 9.97 -7.60 -15.70
CA ARG A 24 11.23 -7.00 -16.16
C ARG A 24 12.02 -6.42 -14.99
N THR A 25 11.33 -5.79 -14.03
CA THR A 25 11.92 -5.30 -12.78
C THR A 25 12.52 -6.45 -11.99
N LYS A 26 11.78 -7.56 -11.78
CA LYS A 26 12.28 -8.78 -11.15
C LYS A 26 13.53 -9.32 -11.88
N ALA A 27 13.47 -9.43 -13.20
CA ALA A 27 14.61 -9.92 -14.00
C ALA A 27 15.85 -9.03 -13.83
N LEU A 28 15.67 -7.71 -13.80
CA LEU A 28 16.76 -6.75 -13.61
C LEU A 28 17.35 -6.82 -12.19
N ILE A 29 16.52 -6.97 -11.15
CA ILE A 29 17.00 -7.21 -9.78
C ILE A 29 17.84 -8.50 -9.74
N LEU A 30 17.37 -9.58 -10.35
CA LEU A 30 18.11 -10.85 -10.42
C LEU A 30 19.44 -10.72 -11.16
N GLU A 31 19.52 -9.93 -12.24
CA GLU A 31 20.77 -9.63 -12.95
C GLU A 31 21.83 -9.07 -12.00
N TYR A 32 21.46 -8.08 -11.18
CA TYR A 32 22.38 -7.47 -10.19
C TYR A 32 22.74 -8.42 -9.05
N LEU A 33 21.76 -9.17 -8.52
CA LEU A 33 21.98 -10.07 -7.40
C LEU A 33 22.85 -11.27 -7.77
N GLN A 34 22.68 -11.84 -8.97
CA GLN A 34 23.48 -12.99 -9.44
C GLN A 34 24.98 -12.68 -9.53
N ALA A 35 25.35 -11.41 -9.68
CA ALA A 35 26.74 -10.97 -9.69
C ALA A 35 27.38 -10.92 -8.28
N LEU A 36 26.60 -11.04 -7.21
CA LEU A 36 27.07 -10.91 -5.83
C LEU A 36 27.33 -12.28 -5.18
N PRO A 37 28.50 -12.47 -4.54
CA PRO A 37 28.80 -13.71 -3.82
C PRO A 37 28.25 -13.68 -2.39
N GLY A 38 28.02 -14.86 -1.81
CA GLY A 38 27.72 -14.98 -0.37
C GLY A 38 26.27 -14.70 0.00
N ILE A 39 25.36 -14.69 -0.97
CA ILE A 39 23.92 -14.58 -0.77
C ILE A 39 23.19 -15.77 -1.37
N ARG A 40 22.01 -16.08 -0.83
CA ARG A 40 21.08 -17.04 -1.39
C ARG A 40 19.83 -16.30 -1.85
N ILE A 41 19.47 -16.46 -3.11
CA ILE A 41 18.28 -15.83 -3.70
C ILE A 41 17.14 -16.84 -3.67
N ARG A 42 16.00 -16.44 -3.10
CA ARG A 42 14.73 -17.16 -3.13
C ARG A 42 13.72 -16.34 -3.92
N GLN A 43 13.12 -16.97 -4.92
CA GLN A 43 12.05 -16.36 -5.70
C GLN A 43 10.72 -16.91 -5.19
N PHE A 44 9.73 -16.04 -5.08
CA PHE A 44 8.35 -16.42 -4.81
C PHE A 44 7.73 -17.10 -6.05
N ALA A 45 6.84 -18.06 -5.82
CA ALA A 45 6.27 -18.94 -6.83
C ALA A 45 5.01 -18.35 -7.48
N HIS A 46 4.24 -17.57 -6.73
CA HIS A 46 2.94 -17.05 -7.17
C HIS A 46 2.95 -15.54 -7.41
N ASN A 47 4.06 -14.87 -7.11
CA ASN A 47 4.25 -13.45 -7.37
C ASN A 47 5.68 -13.12 -7.86
N THR A 48 5.92 -11.85 -8.14
CA THR A 48 7.17 -11.32 -8.70
C THR A 48 8.23 -10.99 -7.65
N GLY A 49 7.92 -11.15 -6.36
CA GLY A 49 8.84 -10.85 -5.26
C GLY A 49 10.13 -11.65 -5.28
N ILE A 50 11.13 -11.11 -4.58
CA ILE A 50 12.44 -11.74 -4.38
C ILE A 50 12.85 -11.58 -2.92
N LEU A 51 13.25 -12.68 -2.28
CA LEU A 51 13.89 -12.67 -0.97
C LEU A 51 15.36 -13.05 -1.11
N VAL A 52 16.25 -12.23 -0.55
CA VAL A 52 17.69 -12.49 -0.54
C VAL A 52 18.14 -12.73 0.88
N GLU A 53 18.78 -13.86 1.11
CA GLU A 53 19.32 -14.27 2.40
C GLU A 53 20.83 -14.04 2.43
N TYR A 54 21.28 -13.34 3.47
CA TYR A 54 22.68 -13.27 3.88
C TYR A 54 22.81 -13.84 5.29
N HIS A 55 23.57 -14.93 5.42
CA HIS A 55 23.73 -15.67 6.67
C HIS A 55 25.21 -15.74 7.05
N HIS A 56 25.59 -15.11 8.15
CA HIS A 56 26.96 -15.09 8.67
C HIS A 56 27.07 -15.14 10.20
N ALA A 57 25.97 -15.06 10.94
CA ALA A 57 25.95 -15.06 12.41
C ALA A 57 25.03 -16.13 12.98
N ALA A 58 25.15 -16.39 14.29
CA ALA A 58 24.20 -17.21 15.06
C ALA A 58 23.19 -16.33 15.82
N THR A 59 22.63 -15.33 15.15
CA THR A 59 21.63 -14.39 15.69
C THR A 59 20.36 -14.39 14.85
N PRO A 60 19.23 -13.87 15.36
CA PRO A 60 18.05 -13.63 14.53
C PRO A 60 18.36 -12.76 13.30
N TYR A 61 17.51 -12.87 12.28
CA TYR A 61 17.56 -12.11 11.05
C TYR A 61 16.95 -10.71 11.20
N ARG A 62 17.52 -9.77 10.45
CA ARG A 62 16.95 -8.43 10.25
C ARG A 62 16.43 -8.35 8.82
N LEU A 63 15.15 -8.05 8.64
CA LEU A 63 14.55 -7.92 7.31
C LEU A 63 14.59 -6.46 6.85
N PHE A 64 15.05 -6.22 5.63
CA PHE A 64 15.00 -4.93 4.95
C PHE A 64 14.11 -5.06 3.72
N ARG A 65 13.03 -4.28 3.65
CA ARG A 65 12.04 -4.31 2.58
C ARG A 65 12.18 -3.10 1.65
N ALA A 66 12.04 -3.35 0.36
CA ALA A 66 11.76 -2.35 -0.66
C ALA A 66 10.60 -2.84 -1.53
N ASP A 67 9.58 -2.02 -1.71
CA ASP A 67 8.56 -2.18 -2.76
C ASP A 67 9.18 -2.01 -4.15
N MET A 68 8.45 -2.41 -5.19
CA MET A 68 8.98 -2.39 -6.56
C MET A 68 7.99 -2.04 -7.67
N ASP A 69 6.69 -1.96 -7.39
CA ASP A 69 5.68 -1.65 -8.39
C ASP A 69 5.65 -0.15 -8.75
N ALA A 70 5.01 0.15 -9.88
CA ALA A 70 4.79 1.48 -10.39
C ALA A 70 3.29 1.76 -10.59
N LEU A 71 2.97 3.00 -10.95
CA LEU A 71 1.59 3.48 -11.09
C LEU A 71 1.17 3.65 -12.56
N PRO A 72 -0.13 3.49 -12.89
CA PRO A 72 -0.69 3.74 -14.22
C PRO A 72 -0.87 5.26 -14.48
N LEU A 73 0.24 5.99 -14.43
CA LEU A 73 0.32 7.43 -14.64
C LEU A 73 1.28 7.74 -15.80
N GLN A 74 0.86 8.61 -16.71
CA GLN A 74 1.75 9.10 -17.77
C GLN A 74 2.83 10.00 -17.17
N GLU A 75 4.09 9.63 -17.36
CA GLU A 75 5.21 10.44 -16.92
C GLU A 75 5.30 11.76 -17.70
N GLN A 76 5.53 12.86 -16.97
CA GLN A 76 5.67 14.22 -17.50
C GLN A 76 6.89 14.97 -16.92
N THR A 77 7.89 14.23 -16.42
CA THR A 77 9.06 14.82 -15.75
C THR A 77 10.01 15.52 -16.72
N GLY A 78 10.09 15.03 -17.96
CA GLY A 78 11.08 15.47 -18.96
C GLY A 78 12.52 15.05 -18.65
N CYS A 79 12.74 14.12 -17.71
CA CYS A 79 14.08 13.65 -17.36
C CYS A 79 14.69 12.81 -18.51
N ALA A 80 16.02 12.71 -18.56
CA ALA A 80 16.73 11.97 -19.62
C ALA A 80 16.47 10.45 -19.60
N TYR A 81 15.91 9.93 -18.50
CA TYR A 81 15.62 8.53 -18.23
C TYR A 81 14.13 8.26 -18.01
N THR A 82 13.29 9.03 -18.69
CA THR A 82 11.84 8.89 -18.63
C THR A 82 11.39 7.47 -18.99
N SER A 83 10.26 7.06 -18.44
CA SER A 83 9.59 5.79 -18.66
C SER A 83 9.49 5.44 -20.15
N GLU A 84 9.89 4.22 -20.48
CA GLU A 84 9.75 3.62 -21.80
C GLU A 84 8.42 2.86 -21.94
N HIS A 85 7.61 2.81 -20.87
CA HIS A 85 6.29 2.20 -20.84
C HIS A 85 5.21 3.31 -20.84
N PRO A 86 4.54 3.57 -21.99
CA PRO A 86 3.53 4.62 -22.08
C PRO A 86 2.42 4.44 -21.04
N GLY A 87 2.04 5.54 -20.38
CA GLY A 87 1.02 5.54 -19.33
C GLY A 87 1.46 4.93 -17.99
N MET A 88 2.75 4.65 -17.77
CA MET A 88 3.27 4.11 -16.52
C MET A 88 4.46 4.93 -16.00
N MET A 89 4.56 5.10 -14.68
CA MET A 89 5.60 5.89 -14.03
C MET A 89 5.89 5.38 -12.62
N HIS A 90 7.17 5.34 -12.21
CA HIS A 90 7.54 5.24 -10.79
C HIS A 90 7.31 6.60 -10.08
N ALA A 91 6.04 6.96 -9.89
CA ALA A 91 5.66 8.25 -9.32
C ALA A 91 5.78 8.29 -7.78
N CYS A 92 5.85 7.13 -7.11
CA CYS A 92 6.04 7.00 -5.67
C CYS A 92 7.51 6.79 -5.26
N GLY A 93 8.42 6.60 -6.22
CA GLY A 93 9.86 6.47 -5.96
C GLY A 93 10.34 5.05 -5.64
N HIS A 94 9.55 4.00 -5.93
CA HIS A 94 9.92 2.60 -5.69
C HIS A 94 11.19 2.18 -6.47
N ASP A 95 11.49 2.83 -7.60
CA ASP A 95 12.78 2.72 -8.30
C ASP A 95 13.97 3.09 -7.41
N MET A 96 13.82 4.09 -6.54
CA MET A 96 14.82 4.45 -5.54
C MET A 96 14.93 3.38 -4.44
N HIS A 97 13.80 2.85 -3.95
CA HIS A 97 13.79 1.85 -2.88
C HIS A 97 14.51 0.58 -3.30
N ILE A 98 14.19 0.04 -4.49
CA ILE A 98 14.89 -1.09 -5.11
C ILE A 98 16.40 -0.81 -5.17
N THR A 99 16.76 0.38 -5.68
CA THR A 99 18.18 0.76 -5.87
C THR A 99 18.93 0.83 -4.54
N ILE A 100 18.32 1.41 -3.51
CA ILE A 100 18.92 1.51 -2.17
C ILE A 100 19.10 0.11 -1.57
N LEU A 101 18.10 -0.75 -1.69
CA LEU A 101 18.18 -2.12 -1.17
C LEU A 101 19.26 -2.94 -1.90
N LEU A 102 19.36 -2.84 -3.23
CA LEU A 102 20.47 -3.44 -3.99
C LEU A 102 21.83 -2.92 -3.54
N GLY A 103 21.95 -1.61 -3.31
CA GLY A 103 23.15 -0.99 -2.76
C GLY A 103 23.53 -1.57 -1.39
N LEU A 104 22.55 -1.76 -0.51
CA LEU A 104 22.74 -2.38 0.81
C LEU A 104 23.20 -3.83 0.68
N VAL A 105 22.55 -4.65 -0.17
CA VAL A 105 22.98 -6.03 -0.43
C VAL A 105 24.43 -6.06 -0.92
N GLY A 106 24.79 -5.18 -1.87
CA GLY A 106 26.16 -5.06 -2.39
C GLY A 106 27.18 -4.69 -1.31
N GLN A 107 26.85 -3.74 -0.43
CA GLN A 107 27.70 -3.36 0.71
C GLN A 107 27.88 -4.50 1.71
N VAL A 108 26.81 -5.23 2.03
CA VAL A 108 26.86 -6.38 2.94
C VAL A 108 27.73 -7.50 2.35
N CYS A 109 27.56 -7.83 1.06
CA CYS A 109 28.39 -8.82 0.38
C CYS A 109 29.88 -8.43 0.35
N HIS A 110 30.16 -7.12 0.24
CA HIS A 110 31.52 -6.59 0.20
C HIS A 110 32.18 -6.56 1.58
N ARG A 111 31.51 -6.01 2.59
CA ARG A 111 32.03 -5.82 3.95
C ARG A 111 32.00 -7.10 4.78
N ARG A 112 31.11 -8.03 4.45
CA ARG A 112 30.88 -9.31 5.13
C ARG A 112 30.72 -9.16 6.66
N PRO A 113 29.76 -8.35 7.13
CA PRO A 113 29.50 -8.22 8.55
C PRO A 113 29.04 -9.56 9.15
N ASP A 114 29.35 -9.77 10.43
CA ASP A 114 28.89 -10.91 11.23
C ASP A 114 27.44 -10.67 11.71
N VAL A 115 26.49 -10.76 10.76
CA VAL A 115 25.05 -10.57 10.98
C VAL A 115 24.26 -11.50 10.08
N ASN A 116 22.98 -11.70 10.41
CA ASN A 116 21.99 -12.31 9.54
C ASN A 116 21.04 -11.25 9.00
N ALA A 117 20.83 -11.21 7.69
CA ALA A 117 19.99 -10.23 7.03
C ALA A 117 19.15 -10.87 5.91
N LEU A 118 17.90 -10.42 5.82
CA LEU A 118 16.99 -10.70 4.72
C LEU A 118 16.74 -9.41 3.96
N PHE A 119 16.73 -9.48 2.63
CA PHE A 119 16.40 -8.35 1.77
C PHE A 119 15.22 -8.74 0.90
N LEU A 120 14.07 -8.10 1.13
CA LEU A 120 12.82 -8.37 0.44
C LEU A 120 12.57 -7.28 -0.61
N PHE A 121 12.49 -7.69 -1.86
CA PHE A 121 11.94 -6.90 -2.95
C PHE A 121 10.48 -7.32 -3.12
N GLN A 122 9.56 -6.48 -2.67
CA GLN A 122 8.13 -6.76 -2.54
C GLN A 122 7.35 -6.18 -3.73
N PRO A 123 6.49 -6.98 -4.41
CA PRO A 123 5.59 -6.44 -5.43
C PRO A 123 4.45 -5.63 -4.83
N ALA A 124 3.68 -4.98 -5.70
CA ALA A 124 2.26 -4.70 -5.48
C ALA A 124 1.88 -3.96 -4.19
N GLU A 125 2.69 -2.99 -3.76
CA GLU A 125 2.38 -2.13 -2.61
C GLU A 125 1.16 -1.23 -2.90
N GLU A 126 1.03 -0.75 -4.15
CA GLU A 126 0.06 0.27 -4.58
C GLU A 126 -1.37 -0.31 -4.72
N GLY A 127 -1.92 -0.78 -3.60
CA GLY A 127 -3.33 -1.15 -3.40
C GLY A 127 -3.71 -2.60 -3.67
N LYS A 128 -2.76 -3.49 -3.96
CA LYS A 128 -3.05 -4.91 -4.29
C LYS A 128 -2.58 -5.94 -3.25
N GLY A 129 -2.05 -5.51 -2.12
CA GLY A 129 -1.71 -6.41 -1.00
C GLY A 129 -0.44 -7.24 -1.24
N GLY A 130 0.62 -6.60 -1.74
CA GLY A 130 1.90 -7.24 -1.99
C GLY A 130 2.53 -7.88 -0.76
N ALA A 131 2.49 -7.19 0.39
CA ALA A 131 3.00 -7.70 1.65
C ALA A 131 2.28 -8.97 2.11
N GLU A 132 0.94 -8.99 2.05
CA GLU A 132 0.14 -10.17 2.37
C GLU A 132 0.46 -11.33 1.41
N ALA A 133 0.56 -11.06 0.11
CA ALA A 133 0.88 -12.07 -0.89
C ALA A 133 2.24 -12.74 -0.66
N VAL A 134 3.29 -11.97 -0.32
CA VAL A 134 4.61 -12.56 -0.01
C VAL A 134 4.61 -13.31 1.32
N LEU A 135 3.86 -12.83 2.33
CA LEU A 135 3.75 -13.51 3.62
C LEU A 135 2.99 -14.84 3.49
N MET A 136 1.95 -14.92 2.65
CA MET A 136 1.15 -16.13 2.45
C MET A 136 1.92 -17.30 1.82
N GLU A 137 3.01 -17.04 1.09
CA GLU A 137 3.84 -18.11 0.51
C GLU A 137 4.68 -18.86 1.56
N GLY A 138 4.73 -18.40 2.80
CA GLY A 138 5.36 -19.12 3.92
C GLY A 138 6.89 -19.04 3.96
N ILE A 139 7.53 -18.48 2.92
CA ILE A 139 9.00 -18.41 2.79
C ILE A 139 9.62 -17.57 3.91
N ILE A 140 9.01 -16.44 4.27
CA ILE A 140 9.54 -15.49 5.26
C ILE A 140 9.47 -16.09 6.67
N GLN A 141 8.43 -16.87 6.96
CA GLN A 141 8.16 -17.51 8.24
C GLN A 141 9.12 -18.68 8.55
N GLU A 142 9.93 -19.10 7.58
CA GLU A 142 11.02 -20.06 7.81
C GLU A 142 12.20 -19.45 8.60
N TYR A 143 12.24 -18.12 8.75
CA TYR A 143 13.34 -17.39 9.38
C TYR A 143 12.93 -16.82 10.75
N ASP A 144 13.84 -16.90 11.72
CA ASP A 144 13.71 -16.21 13.00
C ASP A 144 14.07 -14.73 12.82
N ILE A 145 13.06 -13.87 12.65
CA ILE A 145 13.23 -12.43 12.38
C ILE A 145 12.92 -11.63 13.64
N ASP A 146 13.86 -10.82 14.11
CA ASP A 146 13.66 -10.00 15.32
C ASP A 146 13.31 -8.53 15.03
N ARG A 147 13.50 -8.08 13.79
CA ARG A 147 13.20 -6.72 13.36
C ARG A 147 13.05 -6.61 11.85
N VAL A 148 12.18 -5.69 11.44
CA VAL A 148 11.87 -5.38 10.05
C VAL A 148 12.08 -3.88 9.83
N TYR A 149 12.72 -3.52 8.74
CA TYR A 149 12.96 -2.14 8.32
C TYR A 149 12.46 -1.94 6.90
N ALA A 150 11.81 -0.80 6.67
CA ALA A 150 11.56 -0.26 5.34
C ALA A 150 11.86 1.24 5.37
N LEU A 151 12.01 1.83 4.20
CA LEU A 151 12.08 3.27 4.04
C LEU A 151 11.20 3.67 2.86
N HIS A 152 10.73 4.91 2.91
CA HIS A 152 10.04 5.54 1.79
C HIS A 152 10.71 6.88 1.50
N VAL A 153 11.01 7.17 0.24
CA VAL A 153 11.53 8.48 -0.15
C VAL A 153 10.43 9.52 0.00
N ALA A 154 10.75 10.63 0.67
CA ALA A 154 9.80 11.69 0.95
C ALA A 154 10.17 12.94 0.16
N SER A 155 9.37 13.28 -0.85
CA SER A 155 9.62 14.43 -1.74
C SER A 155 9.51 15.79 -1.03
N ASN A 156 8.86 15.82 0.14
CA ASN A 156 8.66 17.00 0.97
C ASN A 156 9.68 17.16 2.11
N MET A 157 10.72 16.32 2.15
CA MET A 157 11.76 16.37 3.18
C MET A 157 13.11 16.88 2.63
N PRO A 158 13.92 17.59 3.45
CA PRO A 158 15.27 17.96 3.06
C PRO A 158 16.13 16.73 2.71
N VAL A 159 16.89 16.82 1.62
CA VAL A 159 17.89 15.79 1.29
C VAL A 159 18.92 15.70 2.42
N GLY A 160 19.28 14.47 2.82
CA GLY A 160 20.19 14.24 3.94
C GLY A 160 19.50 14.16 5.30
N SER A 161 18.16 14.03 5.33
CA SER A 161 17.38 13.81 6.54
C SER A 161 16.63 12.48 6.52
N ILE A 162 16.33 11.94 7.71
CA ILE A 162 15.50 10.76 7.92
C ILE A 162 14.33 11.13 8.83
N GLY A 163 13.12 10.76 8.41
CA GLY A 163 11.89 11.06 9.12
C GLY A 163 11.27 9.79 9.68
N SER A 164 11.03 9.74 10.98
CA SER A 164 10.30 8.62 11.59
C SER A 164 9.66 9.05 12.91
N ARG A 165 8.91 8.15 13.52
CA ARG A 165 8.35 8.31 14.85
C ARG A 165 8.11 6.97 15.52
N ALA A 166 8.06 6.97 16.84
CA ALA A 166 7.58 5.81 17.60
C ALA A 166 6.04 5.76 17.62
N GLY A 167 5.50 4.55 17.71
CA GLY A 167 4.06 4.28 17.64
C GLY A 167 3.53 4.33 16.21
N ILE A 168 2.25 4.67 16.07
CA ILE A 168 1.56 4.69 14.78
C ILE A 168 2.18 5.75 13.86
N PHE A 169 2.65 5.34 12.68
CA PHE A 169 3.21 6.22 11.67
C PHE A 169 2.26 6.41 10.48
N PHE A 170 1.80 5.30 9.89
CA PHE A 170 0.82 5.29 8.80
C PHE A 170 -0.53 4.76 9.31
N ALA A 171 -1.62 5.31 8.77
CA ALA A 171 -2.99 4.93 9.14
C ALA A 171 -3.42 3.61 8.49
N LEU A 172 -4.56 3.09 8.95
CA LEU A 172 -5.29 2.00 8.30
C LEU A 172 -6.21 2.57 7.21
N PRO A 173 -5.87 2.47 5.92
CA PRO A 173 -6.86 2.62 4.87
C PRO A 173 -7.77 1.38 4.81
N GLN A 174 -9.03 1.63 4.52
CA GLN A 174 -9.98 0.62 4.08
C GLN A 174 -10.73 1.20 2.89
N GLU A 175 -10.69 0.51 1.76
CA GLU A 175 -11.54 0.81 0.62
C GLU A 175 -12.83 -0.02 0.70
N PHE A 176 -13.90 0.49 0.11
CA PHE A 176 -15.18 -0.21 0.11
C PHE A 176 -16.04 0.17 -1.09
N ASP A 177 -16.82 -0.79 -1.54
CA ASP A 177 -17.90 -0.59 -2.50
C ASP A 177 -19.23 -0.91 -1.83
N VAL A 178 -20.22 -0.04 -2.00
CA VAL A 178 -21.62 -0.29 -1.61
C VAL A 178 -22.47 -0.31 -2.87
N ARG A 179 -23.12 -1.44 -3.12
CA ARG A 179 -24.05 -1.61 -4.24
C ARG A 179 -25.46 -1.79 -3.71
N PHE A 180 -26.38 -0.95 -4.19
CA PHE A 180 -27.82 -1.15 -4.03
C PHE A 180 -28.41 -1.75 -5.31
N ILE A 181 -29.27 -2.74 -5.16
CA ILE A 181 -29.88 -3.50 -6.24
C ILE A 181 -31.40 -3.34 -6.14
N GLY A 182 -31.98 -2.70 -7.14
CA GLY A 182 -33.40 -2.47 -7.30
C GLY A 182 -33.97 -3.25 -8.48
N LYS A 183 -34.89 -2.62 -9.21
CA LYS A 183 -35.60 -3.23 -10.32
C LYS A 183 -35.91 -2.19 -11.39
N SER A 184 -35.46 -2.47 -12.61
CA SER A 184 -35.68 -1.59 -13.75
C SER A 184 -37.14 -1.57 -14.16
N ALA A 185 -37.64 -0.39 -14.54
CA ALA A 185 -38.96 -0.23 -15.14
C ALA A 185 -39.00 1.07 -15.96
N HIS A 186 -39.93 1.15 -16.91
CA HIS A 186 -40.17 2.40 -17.63
C HIS A 186 -40.75 3.44 -16.65
N VAL A 187 -40.26 4.68 -16.68
CA VAL A 187 -40.69 5.73 -15.72
C VAL A 187 -42.18 6.09 -15.77
N ALA A 188 -42.89 5.66 -16.82
CA ALA A 188 -44.35 5.81 -16.92
C ALA A 188 -45.14 4.82 -16.04
N PHE A 189 -44.50 3.75 -15.57
CA PHE A 189 -45.07 2.71 -14.70
C PHE A 189 -44.14 2.50 -13.49
N PRO A 190 -43.95 3.54 -12.65
CA PRO A 190 -42.95 3.49 -11.57
C PRO A 190 -43.21 2.40 -10.52
N GLU A 191 -44.46 1.98 -10.35
CA GLU A 191 -44.88 0.89 -9.47
C GLU A 191 -44.29 -0.48 -9.83
N ASP A 192 -43.85 -0.65 -11.08
CA ASP A 192 -43.22 -1.89 -11.53
C ASP A 192 -41.72 -1.95 -11.20
N GLY A 193 -41.13 -0.83 -10.78
CA GLY A 193 -39.69 -0.66 -10.52
C GLY A 193 -39.34 -0.40 -9.06
N ILE A 194 -38.06 -0.52 -8.75
CA ILE A 194 -37.46 -0.19 -7.46
C ILE A 194 -36.21 0.63 -7.76
N ASP A 195 -36.22 1.90 -7.37
CA ASP A 195 -35.20 2.88 -7.77
C ASP A 195 -33.98 2.85 -6.84
N ALA A 196 -32.93 2.14 -7.28
CA ALA A 196 -31.69 1.99 -6.53
C ALA A 196 -30.91 3.32 -6.37
N MET A 197 -31.14 4.30 -7.26
CA MET A 197 -30.50 5.61 -7.16
C MET A 197 -30.91 6.32 -5.86
N ARG A 198 -32.17 6.17 -5.44
CA ARG A 198 -32.67 6.74 -4.18
C ARG A 198 -31.97 6.15 -2.97
N SER A 199 -31.78 4.83 -2.95
CA SER A 199 -31.02 4.14 -1.91
C SER A 199 -29.59 4.67 -1.81
N GLY A 200 -28.91 4.83 -2.95
CA GLY A 200 -27.56 5.39 -2.97
C GLY A 200 -27.48 6.82 -2.39
N ILE A 201 -28.42 7.70 -2.77
CA ILE A 201 -28.48 9.08 -2.22
C ILE A 201 -28.75 9.06 -0.71
N ALA A 202 -29.68 8.21 -0.25
CA ALA A 202 -30.01 8.08 1.15
C ALA A 202 -28.80 7.59 1.98
N PHE A 203 -28.10 6.57 1.48
CA PHE A 203 -26.88 6.07 2.10
C PHE A 203 -25.79 7.14 2.20
N TYR A 204 -25.52 7.87 1.11
CA TYR A 204 -24.52 8.94 1.08
C TYR A 204 -24.80 10.00 2.16
N ASN A 205 -26.06 10.45 2.26
CA ASN A 205 -26.46 11.47 3.22
C ASN A 205 -26.40 10.98 4.68
N GLU A 206 -26.90 9.76 4.95
CA GLU A 206 -26.87 9.18 6.29
C GLU A 206 -25.43 8.93 6.75
N MET A 207 -24.56 8.41 5.88
CA MET A 207 -23.15 8.23 6.20
C MET A 207 -22.45 9.56 6.51
N ALA A 208 -22.73 10.63 5.75
CA ALA A 208 -22.16 11.95 6.04
C ALA A 208 -22.52 12.45 7.45
N SER A 209 -23.76 12.23 7.89
CA SER A 209 -24.22 12.56 9.24
C SER A 209 -23.49 11.75 10.30
N ARG A 210 -23.51 10.41 10.16
CA ARG A 210 -22.98 9.47 11.17
C ARG A 210 -21.46 9.54 11.30
N VAL A 211 -20.76 9.71 10.19
CA VAL A 211 -19.30 9.93 10.20
C VAL A 211 -18.97 11.27 10.85
N SER A 212 -19.76 12.33 10.62
CA SER A 212 -19.51 13.63 11.25
C SER A 212 -19.64 13.58 12.78
N GLU A 213 -20.43 12.67 13.34
CA GLU A 213 -20.49 12.42 14.77
C GLU A 213 -19.23 11.70 15.26
N LEU A 214 -18.85 10.61 14.58
CA LEU A 214 -17.66 9.84 14.93
C LEU A 214 -16.36 10.68 14.83
N ALA A 215 -16.29 11.57 13.85
CA ALA A 215 -15.17 12.47 13.63
C ALA A 215 -14.97 13.51 14.75
N GLN A 216 -15.96 13.71 15.64
CA GLN A 216 -15.81 14.57 16.82
C GLN A 216 -14.95 13.90 17.91
N GLN A 217 -14.91 12.57 17.92
CA GLN A 217 -14.21 11.76 18.92
C GLN A 217 -12.90 11.18 18.37
N HIS A 218 -12.87 10.88 17.07
CA HIS A 218 -11.75 10.22 16.42
C HIS A 218 -11.25 11.02 15.22
N ARG A 219 -9.93 11.01 15.01
CA ARG A 219 -9.35 11.54 13.78
C ARG A 219 -9.51 10.49 12.68
N ILE A 220 -10.47 10.72 11.78
CA ILE A 220 -10.80 9.82 10.68
C ILE A 220 -10.89 10.57 9.35
N ILE A 221 -10.76 9.85 8.26
CA ILE A 221 -11.14 10.29 6.91
C ILE A 221 -12.24 9.34 6.44
N PHE A 222 -13.28 9.88 5.80
CA PHE A 222 -14.27 9.10 5.08
C PHE A 222 -14.61 9.85 3.81
N HIS A 223 -14.57 9.17 2.68
CA HIS A 223 -14.83 9.79 1.39
C HIS A 223 -15.43 8.77 0.43
N ILE A 224 -16.54 9.14 -0.20
CA ILE A 224 -17.09 8.43 -1.35
C ILE A 224 -16.61 9.22 -2.58
N GLY A 225 -15.69 8.63 -3.33
CA GLY A 225 -15.04 9.28 -4.47
C GLY A 225 -15.82 9.15 -5.77
N LYS A 226 -16.67 8.12 -5.87
CA LYS A 226 -17.44 7.83 -7.07
C LYS A 226 -18.81 7.25 -6.73
N MET A 227 -19.80 7.70 -7.47
CA MET A 227 -21.17 7.19 -7.42
C MET A 227 -21.68 7.04 -8.85
N SER A 228 -22.34 5.94 -9.18
CA SER A 228 -22.88 5.66 -10.51
C SER A 228 -24.22 4.94 -10.42
N ALA A 229 -25.22 5.39 -11.17
CA ALA A 229 -26.57 4.81 -11.16
C ALA A 229 -27.32 5.09 -12.46
N GLY A 230 -27.98 4.05 -13.00
CA GLY A 230 -28.82 4.10 -14.20
C GLY A 230 -28.07 4.32 -15.52
N ASP A 231 -28.65 3.80 -16.61
CA ASP A 231 -28.06 3.89 -17.95
C ASP A 231 -28.90 4.72 -18.94
N ILE A 232 -30.22 4.77 -18.74
CA ILE A 232 -31.18 5.34 -19.71
C ILE A 232 -32.10 6.35 -19.01
N ARG A 233 -32.26 7.54 -19.59
CA ARG A 233 -32.97 8.70 -19.00
C ARG A 233 -34.42 8.45 -18.56
N ASN A 234 -35.12 7.51 -19.18
CA ASN A 234 -36.54 7.22 -18.96
C ASN A 234 -36.76 5.80 -18.40
N VAL A 235 -35.75 5.27 -17.72
CA VAL A 235 -35.78 3.97 -17.06
C VAL A 235 -35.37 4.16 -15.60
N ILE A 236 -36.10 3.54 -14.68
CA ILE A 236 -35.75 3.49 -13.27
C ILE A 236 -34.43 2.75 -13.11
N ALA A 237 -33.49 3.33 -12.36
CA ALA A 237 -32.19 2.73 -12.10
C ALA A 237 -32.34 1.47 -11.25
N ASP A 238 -31.93 0.33 -11.77
CA ASP A 238 -31.93 -0.96 -11.09
C ASP A 238 -30.67 -1.21 -10.26
N ALA A 239 -29.64 -0.38 -10.42
CA ALA A 239 -28.43 -0.43 -9.61
C ALA A 239 -27.89 0.96 -9.30
N CYS A 240 -27.31 1.09 -8.11
CA CYS A 240 -26.49 2.22 -7.72
C CYS A 240 -25.25 1.71 -6.99
N VAL A 241 -24.07 2.15 -7.41
CA VAL A 241 -22.78 1.77 -6.83
C VAL A 241 -22.09 3.02 -6.28
N LEU A 242 -21.58 2.92 -5.04
CA LEU A 242 -20.77 3.93 -4.38
C LEU A 242 -19.42 3.31 -4.04
N GLU A 243 -18.35 3.94 -4.51
CA GLU A 243 -16.96 3.50 -4.28
C GLU A 243 -16.29 4.54 -3.38
N GLY A 244 -15.71 4.08 -2.27
CA GLY A 244 -15.22 4.95 -1.21
C GLY A 244 -14.04 4.39 -0.43
N THR A 245 -13.53 5.23 0.46
CA THR A 245 -12.44 4.91 1.37
C THR A 245 -12.69 5.55 2.72
N HIS A 246 -12.25 4.88 3.78
CA HIS A 246 -12.09 5.50 5.08
C HIS A 246 -10.71 5.19 5.66
N ARG A 247 -10.26 6.06 6.57
CA ARG A 247 -8.95 5.95 7.22
C ARG A 247 -9.06 6.26 8.70
N SER A 248 -8.41 5.46 9.52
CA SER A 248 -8.27 5.68 10.96
C SER A 248 -6.87 5.29 11.43
N PHE A 249 -6.46 5.75 12.60
CA PHE A 249 -5.24 5.26 13.26
C PHE A 249 -5.49 4.06 14.17
N ASP A 250 -6.75 3.79 14.50
CA ASP A 250 -7.17 2.74 15.42
C ASP A 250 -8.02 1.71 14.67
N LYS A 251 -7.62 0.44 14.82
CA LYS A 251 -8.33 -0.71 14.27
C LYS A 251 -9.75 -0.81 14.79
N ALA A 252 -10.00 -0.49 16.06
CA ALA A 252 -11.35 -0.50 16.63
C ALA A 252 -12.26 0.54 15.94
N VAL A 253 -11.72 1.73 15.66
CA VAL A 253 -12.45 2.78 14.93
C VAL A 253 -12.68 2.40 13.47
N SER A 254 -11.72 1.72 12.84
CA SER A 254 -11.90 1.18 11.48
C SER A 254 -13.00 0.13 11.44
N GLU A 255 -13.06 -0.76 12.44
CA GLU A 255 -14.10 -1.78 12.57
C GLU A 255 -15.47 -1.16 12.88
N GLU A 256 -15.52 -0.09 13.68
CA GLU A 256 -16.73 0.69 13.94
C GLU A 256 -17.27 1.34 12.65
N LEU A 257 -16.39 1.94 11.83
CA LEU A 257 -16.76 2.50 10.51
C LEU A 257 -17.32 1.42 9.58
N ASN A 258 -16.69 0.25 9.51
CA ASN A 258 -17.21 -0.89 8.75
C ASN A 258 -18.57 -1.37 9.29
N GLY A 259 -18.73 -1.40 10.61
CA GLY A 259 -20.01 -1.70 11.25
C GLY A 259 -21.10 -0.70 10.84
N LEU A 260 -20.76 0.59 10.86
CA LEU A 260 -21.66 1.68 10.49
C LEU A 260 -22.07 1.62 9.02
N ILE A 261 -21.13 1.39 8.10
CA ILE A 261 -21.40 1.20 6.67
C ILE A 261 -22.43 0.09 6.47
N ASN A 262 -22.21 -1.09 7.08
CA ASN A 262 -23.13 -2.22 6.96
C ASN A 262 -24.52 -1.90 7.54
N GLN A 263 -24.57 -1.26 8.72
CA GLN A 263 -25.84 -0.91 9.37
C GLN A 263 -26.66 0.07 8.54
N VAL A 264 -26.01 1.13 8.01
CA VAL A 264 -26.68 2.15 7.20
C VAL A 264 -27.11 1.56 5.85
N ALA A 265 -26.26 0.77 5.19
CA ALA A 265 -26.61 0.09 3.95
C ALA A 265 -27.83 -0.82 4.13
N MET A 266 -27.86 -1.64 5.18
CA MET A 266 -28.99 -2.49 5.51
C MET A 266 -30.28 -1.69 5.77
N ALA A 267 -30.20 -0.63 6.59
CA ALA A 267 -31.37 0.17 6.95
C ALA A 267 -31.96 0.90 5.73
N VAL A 268 -31.10 1.47 4.89
CA VAL A 268 -31.49 2.12 3.63
C VAL A 268 -32.09 1.10 2.67
N ALA A 269 -31.47 -0.07 2.52
CA ALA A 269 -31.96 -1.13 1.65
C ALA A 269 -33.38 -1.54 2.01
N GLN A 270 -33.65 -1.76 3.30
CA GLN A 270 -34.97 -2.08 3.83
C GLN A 270 -35.99 -0.96 3.59
N ALA A 271 -35.61 0.30 3.85
CA ALA A 271 -36.51 1.45 3.70
C ALA A 271 -36.93 1.71 2.24
N HIS A 272 -36.07 1.36 1.29
CA HIS A 272 -36.29 1.57 -0.14
C HIS A 272 -36.64 0.30 -0.93
N HIS A 273 -36.81 -0.83 -0.24
CA HIS A 273 -37.11 -2.13 -0.83
C HIS A 273 -36.07 -2.61 -1.86
N THR A 274 -34.81 -2.20 -1.72
CA THR A 274 -33.68 -2.70 -2.52
C THR A 274 -32.94 -3.81 -1.79
N ASP A 275 -32.24 -4.67 -2.52
CA ASP A 275 -31.15 -5.46 -1.96
C ASP A 275 -29.87 -4.63 -1.88
N TYR A 276 -28.86 -5.12 -1.14
CA TYR A 276 -27.56 -4.46 -1.05
C TYR A 276 -26.41 -5.46 -0.94
N GLN A 277 -25.22 -5.00 -1.34
CA GLN A 277 -23.94 -5.67 -1.16
C GLN A 277 -22.92 -4.64 -0.68
N VAL A 278 -22.07 -5.03 0.27
CA VAL A 278 -20.91 -4.26 0.71
C VAL A 278 -19.68 -5.11 0.50
N ASP A 279 -18.76 -4.62 -0.31
CA ASP A 279 -17.47 -5.26 -0.55
C ASP A 279 -16.38 -4.42 0.11
N TYR A 280 -15.55 -5.04 0.93
CA TYR A 280 -14.39 -4.40 1.54
C TYR A 280 -13.14 -4.73 0.72
N LEU A 281 -12.45 -3.68 0.26
CA LEU A 281 -11.28 -3.73 -0.61
C LEU A 281 -10.06 -3.17 0.14
N CYS A 282 -8.85 -3.57 -0.25
CA CYS A 282 -7.58 -3.02 0.23
C CYS A 282 -7.55 -2.73 1.75
N LYS A 283 -7.26 -3.76 2.56
CA LYS A 283 -7.16 -3.64 4.02
C LYS A 283 -5.70 -3.68 4.44
N TYR A 284 -5.16 -2.56 4.88
CA TYR A 284 -3.81 -2.50 5.46
C TYR A 284 -3.90 -2.32 6.97
N ASP A 285 -3.08 -3.09 7.68
CA ASP A 285 -2.82 -2.85 9.10
C ASP A 285 -1.99 -1.56 9.27
N PRO A 286 -2.06 -0.89 10.43
CA PRO A 286 -1.32 0.35 10.63
C PRO A 286 0.17 0.06 10.73
N VAL A 287 1.01 0.96 10.24
CA VAL A 287 2.46 0.87 10.49
C VAL A 287 2.72 1.37 11.90
N ILE A 288 3.11 0.47 12.81
CA ILE A 288 3.42 0.77 14.21
C ILE A 288 4.91 0.56 14.45
N ASN A 289 5.65 1.66 14.58
CA ASN A 289 7.08 1.59 14.82
C ASN A 289 7.36 1.34 16.31
N ALA A 290 8.03 0.22 16.61
CA ALA A 290 8.49 -0.07 17.96
C ALA A 290 9.49 1.00 18.45
N PRO A 291 9.33 1.57 19.66
CA PRO A 291 10.20 2.64 20.16
C PRO A 291 11.69 2.28 20.15
N ALA A 292 12.04 1.03 20.48
CA ALA A 292 13.42 0.55 20.47
C ALA A 292 14.03 0.52 19.05
N ILE A 293 13.24 0.17 18.03
CA ILE A 293 13.69 0.17 16.63
C ILE A 293 13.92 1.60 16.14
N VAL A 294 13.00 2.52 16.48
CA VAL A 294 13.16 3.95 16.15
C VAL A 294 14.40 4.54 16.82
N GLN A 295 14.69 4.16 18.06
CA GLN A 295 15.91 4.61 18.73
C GLN A 295 17.17 4.13 18.01
N ASN A 296 17.20 2.88 17.54
CA ASN A 296 18.33 2.38 16.74
C ASN A 296 18.55 3.21 15.45
N VAL A 297 17.48 3.66 14.81
CA VAL A 297 17.56 4.52 13.61
C VAL A 297 18.09 5.91 13.99
N LYS A 298 17.63 6.49 15.11
CA LYS A 298 18.14 7.77 15.64
C LYS A 298 19.63 7.72 15.91
N ASP A 299 20.09 6.65 16.58
CA ASP A 299 21.49 6.47 16.95
C ASP A 299 22.37 6.27 15.70
N ALA A 300 21.89 5.50 14.72
CA ALA A 300 22.58 5.31 13.43
C ALA A 300 22.66 6.62 12.64
N ALA A 301 21.58 7.40 12.56
CA ALA A 301 21.56 8.70 11.89
C ALA A 301 22.55 9.68 12.54
N ALA A 302 22.56 9.76 13.87
CA ALA A 302 23.50 10.60 14.61
C ALA A 302 24.97 10.19 14.36
N GLY A 303 25.25 8.89 14.28
CA GLY A 303 26.60 8.37 13.97
C GLY A 303 27.10 8.74 12.58
N GLU A 304 26.21 8.90 11.61
CA GLU A 304 26.52 9.27 10.23
C GLU A 304 26.35 10.78 9.96
N GLY A 305 25.98 11.58 10.96
CA GLY A 305 25.71 13.01 10.81
C GLY A 305 24.48 13.33 9.96
N ILE A 306 23.50 12.42 9.94
CA ILE A 306 22.22 12.56 9.23
C ILE A 306 21.19 13.21 10.17
N ASP A 307 20.45 14.20 9.66
CA ASP A 307 19.43 14.89 10.45
C ASP A 307 18.21 13.99 10.66
N TYR A 308 17.91 13.67 11.92
CA TYR A 308 16.69 12.95 12.28
C TYR A 308 15.54 13.94 12.55
N ILE A 309 14.39 13.71 11.90
CA ILE A 309 13.18 14.52 12.03
C ILE A 309 12.06 13.66 12.62
N GLU A 310 11.57 14.03 13.81
CA GLU A 310 10.38 13.39 14.38
C GLU A 310 9.15 13.76 13.54
N SER A 311 8.60 12.77 12.83
CA SER A 311 7.51 12.98 11.87
C SER A 311 6.14 12.87 12.53
N PRO A 312 5.12 13.62 12.07
CA PRO A 312 3.75 13.41 12.51
C PRO A 312 3.22 12.07 11.98
N ALA A 313 2.20 11.51 12.65
CA ALA A 313 1.45 10.39 12.08
C ALA A 313 0.67 10.89 10.86
N VAL A 314 0.72 10.14 9.76
CA VAL A 314 0.12 10.49 8.48
C VAL A 314 -1.03 9.54 8.15
N MET A 315 -2.05 10.06 7.47
CA MET A 315 -3.22 9.28 7.07
C MET A 315 -2.98 8.46 5.80
N THR A 316 -1.78 8.44 5.25
CA THR A 316 -1.42 7.55 4.14
C THR A 316 -1.41 6.10 4.65
N GLY A 317 -1.79 5.16 3.80
CA GLY A 317 -1.64 3.74 4.07
C GLY A 317 -0.36 3.21 3.45
N GLU A 318 0.15 2.13 4.02
CA GLU A 318 1.35 1.44 3.55
C GLU A 318 1.19 -0.04 3.95
N ASP A 319 1.33 -0.95 2.99
CA ASP A 319 1.08 -2.38 3.25
C ASP A 319 2.15 -3.05 4.14
N PHE A 320 3.25 -2.33 4.42
CA PHE A 320 4.27 -2.70 5.41
C PHE A 320 3.72 -3.00 6.81
N GLY A 321 2.52 -2.48 7.15
CA GLY A 321 1.84 -2.81 8.40
C GLY A 321 1.55 -4.31 8.58
N ALA A 322 1.59 -5.12 7.51
CA ALA A 322 1.46 -6.57 7.57
C ALA A 322 2.67 -7.28 8.21
N PHE A 323 3.81 -6.60 8.40
CA PHE A 323 5.02 -7.15 9.04
C PHE A 323 5.10 -6.87 10.55
N ASN A 324 4.02 -6.40 11.18
CA ASN A 324 3.93 -6.17 12.63
C ASN A 324 4.02 -7.48 13.44
#